data_AF-A0A7S0EXM5-F1
#
_entry.id   AF-A0A7S0EXM5-F1
#
_cell.length_a   1.000
_cell.length_b   1.000
_cell.length_c   1.000
_cell.angle_alpha   90.00
_cell.angle_beta   90.00
_cell.angle_gamma   90.00
#
_symmetry.space_group_name_H-M   'P 1'
#
loop_
_entity.id
_entity.type
_entity.pdbx_description
1 polymer ?
#
loop_
_entity_poly.entity_id
_entity_poly.type
_entity_poly.pdbx_seq_one_letter_code
_entity_poly.pdbx_strand_id
1 'polypeptide(L)'
;KAVEHEELYMLVKPFLDMDLSTDFMEITDGQEPSVKEGQIRRKYYLAGGSCRYMFEMTGADVREELQNAIQDASDIAGIFTGNVGTSSPQIINRLIATFICQDPIDEEEMRKSMPVSKYAARQLAVKAEVSVLKQLISGHGLRHSTLRGLVFEVLLIKELKNG
;
A
#
# COMPACT_ATOMS: atom_id res chain seq x y z
N LYS A 1 -10.43 -4.94 -16.13
CA LYS A 1 -11.26 -6.11 -16.46
C LYS A 1 -12.44 -6.36 -15.51
N ALA A 2 -12.40 -6.04 -14.20
CA ALA A 2 -13.64 -6.11 -13.38
C ALA A 2 -14.71 -5.07 -13.77
N VAL A 3 -14.29 -3.90 -14.25
CA VAL A 3 -15.19 -2.83 -14.76
C VAL A 3 -15.99 -3.26 -16.00
N GLU A 4 -15.51 -4.27 -16.74
CA GLU A 4 -16.09 -4.74 -17.99
C GLU A 4 -17.07 -5.92 -17.78
N HIS A 5 -17.05 -6.56 -16.60
CA HIS A 5 -17.87 -7.71 -16.28
C HIS A 5 -18.93 -7.36 -15.22
N GLU A 6 -20.15 -7.07 -15.68
CA GLU A 6 -21.24 -6.59 -14.82
C GLU A 6 -21.59 -7.55 -13.67
N GLU A 7 -21.63 -8.85 -13.96
CA GLU A 7 -21.96 -9.87 -12.96
C GLU A 7 -20.93 -9.92 -11.83
N LEU A 8 -19.64 -9.86 -12.18
CA LEU A 8 -18.56 -9.82 -11.21
C LEU A 8 -18.62 -8.54 -10.38
N TYR A 9 -18.88 -7.40 -11.02
CA TYR A 9 -19.04 -6.12 -10.33
C TYR A 9 -20.19 -6.18 -9.33
N MET A 10 -21.36 -6.70 -9.73
CA MET A 10 -22.52 -6.78 -8.84
C MET A 10 -22.29 -7.71 -7.64
N LEU A 11 -21.51 -8.78 -7.81
CA LEU A 11 -21.13 -9.68 -6.72
C LEU A 11 -20.25 -8.97 -5.67
N VAL A 12 -19.29 -8.15 -6.12
CA VAL A 12 -18.32 -7.51 -5.22
C VAL A 12 -18.72 -6.12 -4.75
N LYS A 13 -19.73 -5.50 -5.40
CA LYS A 13 -20.25 -4.16 -5.09
C LYS A 13 -20.48 -3.92 -3.60
N PRO A 14 -21.06 -4.84 -2.80
CA PRO A 14 -21.24 -4.64 -1.37
C PRO A 14 -19.94 -4.40 -0.59
N PHE A 15 -18.80 -4.90 -1.08
CA PHE A 15 -17.48 -4.79 -0.44
C PHE A 15 -16.67 -3.58 -0.91
N LEU A 16 -17.07 -2.98 -2.03
CA LEU A 16 -16.41 -1.82 -2.64
C LEU A 16 -16.86 -0.48 -2.06
N ASP A 17 -17.91 -0.47 -1.23
CA ASP A 17 -18.38 0.74 -0.60
C ASP A 17 -17.38 1.27 0.44
N MET A 18 -17.03 2.54 0.31
CA MET A 18 -15.88 3.14 0.98
C MET A 18 -16.16 4.60 1.31
N ASP A 19 -16.22 4.92 2.60
CA ASP A 19 -16.23 6.29 3.11
C ASP A 19 -14.77 6.79 3.27
N LEU A 20 -14.08 6.96 2.14
CA LEU A 20 -12.77 7.62 2.06
C LEU A 20 -12.94 8.89 1.24
N SER A 21 -12.49 10.02 1.79
CA SER A 21 -12.39 11.24 1.00
C SER A 21 -11.43 11.01 -0.17
N THR A 22 -11.79 11.56 -1.32
CA THR A 22 -11.03 11.44 -2.57
C THR A 22 -9.74 12.26 -2.57
N ASP A 23 -9.45 13.00 -1.49
CA ASP A 23 -8.35 13.96 -1.41
C ASP A 23 -6.96 13.35 -1.61
N PHE A 24 -6.83 12.03 -1.43
CA PHE A 24 -5.56 11.30 -1.59
C PHE A 24 -5.42 10.60 -2.95
N MET A 25 -6.45 10.62 -3.80
CA MET A 25 -6.40 10.07 -5.14
C MET A 25 -6.01 11.19 -6.10
N GLU A 26 -4.72 11.25 -6.42
CA GLU A 26 -4.27 12.02 -7.58
C GLU A 26 -5.03 11.51 -8.81
N ILE A 27 -6.00 12.29 -9.27
CA ILE A 27 -6.75 12.06 -10.52
C ILE A 27 -5.79 12.41 -11.65
N THR A 28 -4.97 11.44 -12.05
CA THR A 28 -4.16 11.52 -13.28
C THR A 28 -4.92 10.84 -14.40
N ASP A 29 -5.94 11.54 -14.92
CA ASP A 29 -6.28 11.61 -16.33
C ASP A 29 -7.51 12.52 -16.47
N GLY A 30 -7.57 13.34 -17.53
CA GLY A 30 -8.62 14.34 -17.77
C GLY A 30 -10.03 13.78 -18.03
N GLN A 31 -10.29 12.53 -17.67
CA GLN A 31 -11.61 11.90 -17.68
C GLN A 31 -11.99 11.50 -16.26
N GLU A 32 -13.14 11.99 -15.79
CA GLU A 32 -13.68 11.51 -14.51
C GLU A 32 -13.92 10.00 -14.61
N PRO A 33 -13.33 9.20 -13.70
CA PRO A 33 -13.55 7.76 -13.70
C PRO A 33 -15.04 7.48 -13.50
N SER A 34 -15.56 6.46 -14.19
CA SER A 34 -16.93 6.00 -13.96
C SER A 34 -17.13 5.68 -12.48
N VAL A 35 -18.38 5.74 -11.98
CA VAL A 35 -18.69 5.44 -10.57
C VAL A 35 -18.10 4.09 -10.14
N LYS A 36 -18.17 3.07 -11.02
CA LYS A 36 -17.62 1.72 -10.79
C LYS A 36 -16.10 1.73 -10.67
N GLU A 37 -15.44 2.40 -11.61
CA GLU A 37 -13.99 2.52 -11.62
C GLU A 37 -13.49 3.30 -10.41
N GLY A 38 -14.18 4.38 -10.03
CA GLY A 38 -13.89 5.15 -8.82
C GLY A 38 -13.98 4.29 -7.56
N GLN A 39 -15.03 3.47 -7.42
CA GLN A 39 -15.17 2.55 -6.28
C GLN A 39 -14.04 1.51 -6.22
N ILE A 40 -13.70 0.90 -7.35
CA ILE A 40 -12.60 -0.08 -7.42
C ILE A 40 -11.26 0.57 -7.11
N ARG A 41 -10.96 1.74 -7.69
CA ARG A 41 -9.71 2.49 -7.43
C ARG A 41 -9.61 2.91 -5.97
N ARG A 42 -10.72 3.37 -5.36
CA ARG A 42 -10.77 3.70 -3.94
C ARG A 42 -10.45 2.49 -3.07
N LYS A 43 -11.11 1.36 -3.36
CA LYS A 43 -10.84 0.12 -2.63
C LYS A 43 -9.40 -0.34 -2.81
N TYR A 44 -8.89 -0.30 -4.04
CA TYR A 44 -7.53 -0.71 -4.38
C TYR A 44 -6.45 0.14 -3.68
N TYR A 45 -6.70 1.42 -3.46
CA TYR A 45 -5.81 2.26 -2.66
C TYR A 45 -5.60 1.70 -1.24
N LEU A 46 -6.67 1.18 -0.63
CA LEU A 46 -6.66 0.61 0.72
C LEU A 46 -6.22 -0.85 0.75
N ALA A 47 -6.80 -1.68 -0.11
CA ALA A 47 -6.63 -3.13 -0.14
C ALA A 47 -5.39 -3.59 -0.94
N GLY A 48 -4.88 -2.74 -1.84
CA GLY A 48 -3.80 -3.07 -2.75
C GLY A 48 -4.11 -4.31 -3.58
N GLY A 49 -3.12 -5.18 -3.76
CA GLY A 49 -3.25 -6.41 -4.53
C GLY A 49 -3.94 -7.57 -3.79
N SER A 50 -4.35 -7.40 -2.53
CA SER A 50 -4.95 -8.49 -1.75
C SER A 50 -6.37 -8.79 -2.24
N CYS A 51 -6.56 -9.96 -2.86
CA CYS A 51 -7.89 -10.41 -3.33
C CYS A 51 -8.92 -10.46 -2.20
N ARG A 52 -8.52 -10.97 -1.02
CA ARG A 52 -9.38 -11.01 0.16
C ARG A 52 -9.82 -9.61 0.57
N TYR A 53 -8.89 -8.66 0.66
CA TYR A 53 -9.24 -7.28 1.01
C TYR A 53 -10.07 -6.60 -0.07
N MET A 54 -9.85 -6.91 -1.34
CA MET A 54 -10.60 -6.33 -2.46
C MET A 54 -12.04 -6.82 -2.56
N PHE A 55 -12.27 -8.11 -2.29
CA PHE A 55 -13.52 -8.78 -2.71
C PHE A 55 -14.28 -9.50 -1.60
N GLU A 56 -13.69 -9.71 -0.42
CA GLU A 56 -14.34 -10.44 0.69
C GLU A 56 -14.59 -9.57 1.93
N MET A 57 -14.00 -8.37 1.99
CA MET A 57 -14.03 -7.52 3.19
C MET A 57 -14.52 -6.12 2.85
N THR A 58 -15.23 -5.46 3.77
CA THR A 58 -15.67 -4.06 3.56
C THR A 58 -14.50 -3.09 3.67
N GLY A 59 -14.71 -1.84 3.25
CA GLY A 59 -13.71 -0.79 3.40
C GLY A 59 -13.30 -0.53 4.85
N ALA A 60 -14.26 -0.61 5.77
CA ALA A 60 -14.05 -0.44 7.19
C ALA A 60 -13.19 -1.58 7.76
N ASP A 61 -13.52 -2.83 7.46
CA ASP A 61 -12.80 -4.00 7.99
C ASP A 61 -11.33 -4.00 7.56
N VAL A 62 -11.06 -3.71 6.28
CA VAL A 62 -9.68 -3.64 5.78
C VAL A 62 -8.91 -2.50 6.45
N ARG A 63 -9.57 -1.35 6.67
CA ARG A 63 -8.94 -0.20 7.33
C ARG A 63 -8.58 -0.54 8.77
N GLU A 64 -9.50 -1.15 9.51
CA GLU A 64 -9.28 -1.57 10.89
C GLU A 64 -8.14 -2.59 10.99
N GLU A 65 -8.17 -3.64 10.18
CA GLU A 65 -7.11 -4.67 10.15
C GLU A 65 -5.73 -4.07 9.85
N LEU A 66 -5.65 -3.16 8.88
CA LEU A 66 -4.41 -2.48 8.53
C LEU A 66 -3.97 -1.52 9.64
N GLN A 67 -4.89 -0.76 10.24
CA GLN A 67 -4.56 0.16 11.34
C GLN A 67 -4.00 -0.58 12.55
N ASN A 68 -4.63 -1.70 12.95
CA ASN A 68 -4.13 -2.54 14.05
C ASN A 68 -2.73 -3.06 13.73
N ALA A 69 -2.53 -3.60 12.51
CA ALA A 69 -1.22 -4.07 12.09
C ALA A 69 -0.15 -2.95 12.05
N ILE A 70 -0.53 -1.74 11.61
CA ILE A 70 0.36 -0.56 11.60
C ILE A 70 0.71 -0.14 13.02
N GLN A 71 -0.23 -0.18 13.97
CA GLN A 71 0.02 0.15 15.37
C GLN A 71 1.04 -0.81 15.98
N ASP A 72 0.89 -2.11 15.71
CA ASP A 72 1.78 -3.17 16.23
C ASP A 72 3.14 -3.25 15.52
N ALA A 73 3.31 -2.57 14.37
CA ALA A 73 4.55 -2.56 13.62
C ALA A 73 5.68 -1.83 14.38
N SER A 74 6.69 -2.58 14.83
CA SER A 74 7.88 -2.04 15.49
C SER A 74 9.05 -1.80 14.54
N ASP A 75 9.22 -2.65 13.50
CA ASP A 75 10.30 -2.53 12.51
C ASP A 75 9.78 -2.03 11.15
N ILE A 76 9.59 -0.72 11.05
CA ILE A 76 9.08 -0.10 9.82
C ILE A 76 10.09 -0.23 8.68
N ALA A 77 11.40 -0.14 8.97
CA ALA A 77 12.44 -0.28 7.94
C ALA A 77 12.44 -1.69 7.33
N GLY A 78 12.32 -2.73 8.15
CA GLY A 78 12.16 -4.12 7.72
C GLY A 78 10.94 -4.32 6.83
N ILE A 79 9.80 -3.71 7.17
CA ILE A 79 8.57 -3.78 6.35
C ILE A 79 8.78 -3.16 4.97
N PHE A 80 9.41 -1.98 4.90
CA PHE A 80 9.66 -1.30 3.62
C PHE A 80 10.70 -1.99 2.75
N THR A 81 11.69 -2.65 3.36
CA THR A 81 12.74 -3.38 2.65
C THR A 81 12.35 -4.83 2.33
N GLY A 82 11.22 -5.30 2.88
CA GLY A 82 10.79 -6.68 2.71
C GLY A 82 11.57 -7.70 3.54
N ASN A 83 12.45 -7.24 4.43
CA ASN A 83 13.28 -8.07 5.31
C ASN A 83 12.50 -8.49 6.57
N VAL A 84 11.33 -9.10 6.38
CA VAL A 84 10.51 -9.58 7.49
C VAL A 84 10.58 -11.10 7.53
N GLY A 85 11.04 -11.64 8.65
CA GLY A 85 11.18 -13.07 8.86
C GLY A 85 9.85 -13.82 8.78
N THR A 86 9.91 -15.08 8.36
CA THR A 86 8.77 -16.01 8.19
C THR A 86 7.99 -16.32 9.48
N SER A 87 8.43 -15.81 10.63
CA SER A 87 7.85 -16.06 11.95
C SER A 87 7.76 -14.79 12.79
N SER A 88 7.36 -13.67 12.18
CA SER A 88 6.97 -12.50 12.99
C SER A 88 5.72 -12.86 13.82
N PRO A 89 5.76 -12.74 15.15
CA PRO A 89 4.59 -12.89 16.00
C PRO A 89 3.62 -11.70 15.87
N GLN A 90 4.02 -10.65 15.16
CA GLN A 90 3.22 -9.47 14.92
C GLN A 90 2.42 -9.64 13.61
N ILE A 91 1.31 -8.90 13.50
CA ILE A 91 0.36 -8.89 12.37
C ILE A 91 1.00 -8.32 11.08
N ILE A 92 2.33 -8.37 10.94
CA ILE A 92 3.12 -7.80 9.84
C ILE A 92 2.84 -8.51 8.51
N ASN A 93 2.45 -9.79 8.53
CA ASN A 93 2.01 -10.51 7.33
C ASN A 93 0.81 -9.82 6.64
N ARG A 94 0.01 -9.04 7.37
CA ARG A 94 -1.10 -8.27 6.80
C ARG A 94 -0.63 -6.97 6.13
N LEU A 95 0.59 -6.54 6.40
CA LEU A 95 1.18 -5.32 5.84
C LEU A 95 2.10 -5.58 4.65
N ILE A 96 2.41 -6.83 4.31
CA ILE A 96 3.37 -7.14 3.25
C ILE A 96 2.70 -7.94 2.15
N ALA A 97 2.89 -7.49 0.92
CA ALA A 97 2.66 -8.27 -0.28
C ALA A 97 4.01 -8.76 -0.82
N THR A 98 4.12 -10.08 -1.01
CA THR A 98 5.27 -10.70 -1.68
C THR A 98 4.84 -11.17 -3.06
N PHE A 99 5.63 -10.83 -4.07
CA PHE A 99 5.39 -11.20 -5.45
C PHE A 99 6.70 -11.65 -6.10
N ILE A 100 6.58 -12.56 -7.06
CA ILE A 100 7.70 -13.04 -7.85
C ILE A 100 7.79 -12.15 -9.09
N CYS A 101 8.95 -11.56 -9.31
CA CYS A 101 9.28 -10.84 -10.53
C CYS A 101 10.49 -11.48 -11.19
N GLN A 102 10.60 -11.35 -12.50
CA GLN A 102 11.88 -11.58 -13.17
C GLN A 102 12.82 -10.42 -12.88
N ASP A 103 14.08 -10.73 -12.61
CA ASP A 103 15.13 -9.73 -12.64
C ASP A 103 15.27 -9.20 -14.07
N PRO A 104 15.20 -7.87 -14.29
CA PRO A 104 15.31 -7.30 -15.62
C PRO A 104 16.70 -7.48 -16.27
N ILE A 105 17.71 -7.91 -15.52
CA ILE A 105 19.09 -8.12 -15.97
C ILE A 105 19.37 -9.61 -16.18
N ASP A 106 19.04 -10.44 -15.19
CA ASP A 106 19.46 -11.86 -15.16
C ASP A 106 18.34 -12.87 -15.45
N GLU A 107 17.10 -12.39 -15.73
CA GLU A 107 15.87 -13.19 -15.93
C GLU A 107 15.53 -14.17 -14.79
N GLU A 108 16.29 -14.16 -13.69
CA GLU A 108 16.07 -15.00 -12.52
C GLU A 108 14.84 -14.55 -11.74
N GLU A 109 14.13 -15.51 -11.12
CA GLU A 109 13.02 -15.20 -10.23
C GLU A 109 13.51 -14.49 -8.96
N MET A 110 13.22 -13.20 -8.86
CA MET A 110 13.44 -12.41 -7.66
C MET A 110 12.13 -12.20 -6.90
N ARG A 111 12.13 -12.60 -5.62
CA ARG A 111 11.05 -12.25 -4.70
C ARG A 111 11.17 -10.80 -4.29
N LYS A 112 10.13 -10.02 -4.52
CA LYS A 112 9.99 -8.65 -4.04
C LYS A 112 8.89 -8.61 -2.98
N SER A 113 9.18 -7.99 -1.85
CA SER A 113 8.24 -7.74 -0.77
C SER A 113 8.07 -6.24 -0.59
N MET A 114 6.83 -5.79 -0.42
CA MET A 114 6.50 -4.37 -0.23
C MET A 114 5.27 -4.22 0.66
N PRO A 115 4.99 -3.01 1.18
CA PRO A 115 3.73 -2.74 1.83
C PRO A 115 2.52 -3.16 0.96
N VAL A 116 1.53 -3.81 1.57
CA VAL A 116 0.40 -4.45 0.87
C VAL A 116 -0.42 -3.49 0.02
N SER A 117 -0.45 -2.20 0.39
CA SER A 117 -1.21 -1.16 -0.31
C SER A 117 -0.57 0.22 -0.16
N LYS A 118 -0.99 1.16 -1.01
CA LYS A 118 -0.55 2.57 -0.93
C LYS A 118 -0.94 3.21 0.40
N TYR A 119 -2.13 2.89 0.92
CA TYR A 119 -2.56 3.33 2.24
C TYR A 119 -1.59 2.83 3.33
N ALA A 120 -1.30 1.53 3.38
CA ALA A 120 -0.40 0.96 4.37
C ALA A 120 1.01 1.58 4.29
N ALA A 121 1.54 1.73 3.07
CA ALA A 121 2.83 2.40 2.84
C ALA A 121 2.84 3.83 3.40
N ARG A 122 1.81 4.63 3.10
CA ARG A 122 1.73 6.02 3.55
C ARG A 122 1.64 6.11 5.07
N GLN A 123 0.79 5.30 5.70
CA GLN A 123 0.64 5.30 7.15
C GLN A 123 1.90 4.85 7.88
N LEU A 124 2.60 3.82 7.36
CA LEU A 124 3.89 3.40 7.89
C LEU A 124 4.95 4.51 7.78
N ALA A 125 5.02 5.20 6.63
CA ALA A 125 5.94 6.33 6.46
C ALA A 125 5.61 7.50 7.41
N VAL A 126 4.32 7.79 7.61
CA VAL A 126 3.87 8.82 8.57
C VAL A 126 4.23 8.43 10.01
N LYS A 127 4.14 7.14 10.37
CA LYS A 127 4.55 6.64 11.70
C LYS A 127 6.08 6.66 11.89
N ALA A 128 6.86 6.43 10.85
CA ALA A 128 8.32 6.30 10.94
C ALA A 128 9.05 7.57 11.39
N GLU A 129 10.07 7.42 12.22
CA GLU A 129 10.98 8.51 12.58
C GLU A 129 11.73 9.09 11.36
N VAL A 130 12.11 10.37 11.43
CA VAL A 130 12.84 11.05 10.34
C VAL A 130 14.14 10.32 9.99
N SER A 131 14.84 9.77 10.99
CA SER A 131 16.07 8.98 10.79
C SER A 131 15.81 7.73 9.95
N VAL A 132 14.70 7.03 10.19
CA VAL A 132 14.28 5.84 9.43
C VAL A 132 13.94 6.22 7.99
N LEU A 133 13.22 7.33 7.78
CA LEU A 133 12.90 7.81 6.43
C LEU A 133 14.17 8.16 5.63
N LYS A 134 15.14 8.84 6.26
CA LYS A 134 16.45 9.14 5.65
C LYS A 134 17.22 7.87 5.29
N GLN A 135 17.22 6.87 6.17
CA GLN A 135 17.81 5.56 5.90
C GLN A 135 17.17 4.88 4.69
N LEU A 136 15.83 4.90 4.59
CA LEU A 136 15.09 4.28 3.49
C LEU A 136 15.37 4.94 2.12
N ILE A 137 15.63 6.25 2.08
CA ILE A 137 15.92 6.99 0.83
C ILE A 137 17.40 6.86 0.41
N SER A 138 18.29 6.57 1.36
CA SER A 138 19.72 6.34 1.11
C SER A 138 19.94 5.22 0.08
N GLY A 139 21.09 5.23 -0.61
CA GLY A 139 21.33 4.43 -1.83
C GLY A 139 21.17 2.91 -1.70
N HIS A 140 20.99 2.38 -0.49
CA HIS A 140 20.82 0.94 -0.21
C HIS A 140 19.44 0.60 0.38
N GLY A 141 18.56 1.58 0.64
CA GLY A 141 17.29 1.37 1.33
C GLY A 141 16.18 0.87 0.41
N LEU A 142 15.54 1.77 -0.32
CA LEU A 142 14.40 1.46 -1.19
C LEU A 142 14.79 1.36 -2.67
N ARG A 143 14.66 0.14 -3.22
CA ARG A 143 14.84 -0.10 -4.66
C ARG A 143 13.60 0.28 -5.50
N HIS A 144 12.42 0.37 -4.89
CA HIS A 144 11.18 0.68 -5.60
C HIS A 144 10.97 2.19 -5.72
N SER A 145 11.04 2.73 -6.95
CA SER A 145 10.95 4.17 -7.23
C SER A 145 9.67 4.82 -6.67
N THR A 146 8.51 4.19 -6.82
CA THR A 146 7.24 4.72 -6.28
C THR A 146 7.23 4.83 -4.76
N LEU A 147 7.76 3.82 -4.04
CA LEU A 147 7.85 3.86 -2.59
C LEU A 147 8.88 4.89 -2.15
N ARG A 148 9.98 5.01 -2.87
CA ARG A 148 11.00 6.03 -2.62
C ARG A 148 10.44 7.45 -2.75
N GLY A 149 9.62 7.70 -3.78
CA GLY A 149 8.91 8.96 -3.97
C GLY A 149 7.95 9.27 -2.81
N LEU A 150 7.13 8.30 -2.40
CA LEU A 150 6.23 8.44 -1.25
C LEU A 150 6.98 8.74 0.06
N VAL A 151 8.06 8.01 0.34
CA VAL A 151 8.87 8.20 1.55
C VAL A 151 9.55 9.57 1.53
N PHE A 152 10.01 10.03 0.37
CA PHE A 152 10.56 11.36 0.18
C PHE A 152 9.51 12.46 0.43
N GLU A 153 8.30 12.32 -0.12
CA GLU A 153 7.18 13.25 0.12
C GLU A 153 6.89 13.40 1.62
N VAL A 154 6.76 12.27 2.33
CA VAL A 154 6.49 12.28 3.77
C VAL A 154 7.65 12.88 4.56
N LEU A 155 8.90 12.56 4.19
CA LEU A 155 10.08 13.17 4.82
C LEU A 155 10.06 14.69 4.65
N LEU A 156 9.82 15.19 3.43
CA LEU A 156 9.76 16.61 3.15
C LEU A 156 8.68 17.30 4.00
N ILE A 157 7.48 16.73 4.05
CA ILE A 157 6.37 17.26 4.87
C ILE A 157 6.76 17.31 6.35
N LYS A 158 7.46 16.30 6.88
CA LYS A 158 7.90 16.28 8.28
C LYS A 158 8.96 17.34 8.56
N GLU A 159 9.95 17.47 7.69
CA GLU A 159 11.01 18.49 7.83
C GLU A 159 10.42 19.91 7.75
N LEU A 160 9.46 20.16 6.85
CA LEU A 160 8.76 21.45 6.74
C LEU A 160 7.92 21.81 7.97
N LYS A 161 7.45 20.84 8.74
CA LYS A 161 6.69 21.09 9.99
C LYS A 161 7.58 21.33 11.20
N ASN A 162 8.85 20.90 11.13
CA ASN A 162 9.81 20.97 12.22
C ASN A 162 10.82 22.11 12.09
N GLY A 163 10.90 22.77 10.93
CA GLY A 163 11.70 23.97 10.66
C GLY A 163 10.85 25.23 10.68
#